data_AF-A0AB36DU35-F1
#
_entry.id   AF-A0AB36DU35-F1
#
_cell.length_a   1.000
_cell.length_b   1.000
_cell.length_c   1.000
_cell.angle_alpha   90.00
_cell.angle_beta   90.00
_cell.angle_gamma   90.00
#
_symmetry.space_group_name_H-M   'P 1'
#
loop_
_entity.id
_entity.type
_entity.pdbx_description
1 polymer ?
#
loop_
_entity_poly.entity_id
_entity_poly.type
_entity_poly.pdbx_seq_one_letter_code
_entity_poly.pdbx_strand_id
1 'polypeptide(L)'
;MTILENAISSIQLGIEDFQQIPENPKRAYSSIRNLFAGILLLFKHKLVLLSPSESDEILIKKSIRPILNDNNEIIWEGKGEKTVDVQSIKERFKSLNISVNWEEFDRANKIRNNIEHYFEKTNIDSIRNVISTLFPIMQDFITIHLEKNPQALIGVEHWSFLMKETEIYMKHKQFCQKHLETLSFLNDTVANIIINKASCPECASECILPEKSNCEANTVNYICESCKNKFSYEEIIITAIENYYSIARHLAIREGGDDPLTHCPECYEGTYIYEENMCANCGYETNHICPLCEETTDILDEICSHCQYKLDNY
;
A
#
# COMPACT_ATOMS: atom_id res chain seq x y z
N MET A 1 -27.24 -16.41 8.58
CA MET A 1 -25.88 -16.40 8.01
C MET A 1 -25.00 -15.61 8.97
N THR A 2 -23.93 -16.22 9.46
CA THR A 2 -22.96 -15.55 10.35
C THR A 2 -22.08 -14.58 9.55
N ILE A 3 -21.41 -13.65 10.24
CA ILE A 3 -20.42 -12.75 9.59
C ILE A 3 -19.30 -13.56 8.93
N LEU A 4 -18.88 -14.66 9.56
CA LEU A 4 -17.87 -15.54 9.00
C LEU A 4 -18.33 -16.24 7.71
N GLU A 5 -19.55 -16.78 7.70
CA GLU A 5 -20.13 -17.38 6.48
C GLU A 5 -20.21 -16.35 5.35
N ASN A 6 -20.65 -15.13 5.65
CA ASN A 6 -20.71 -14.05 4.66
C ASN A 6 -19.31 -13.65 4.16
N ALA A 7 -18.31 -13.62 5.04
CA ALA A 7 -16.91 -13.37 4.66
C ALA A 7 -16.40 -14.41 3.66
N ILE A 8 -16.64 -15.70 3.96
CA ILE A 8 -16.21 -16.82 3.12
C ILE A 8 -16.95 -16.78 1.77
N SER A 9 -18.27 -16.61 1.78
CA SER A 9 -19.06 -16.52 0.53
C SER A 9 -18.60 -15.34 -0.33
N SER A 10 -18.29 -14.19 0.27
CA SER A 10 -17.76 -13.03 -0.46
C SER A 10 -16.40 -13.36 -1.10
N ILE A 11 -15.49 -14.02 -0.36
CA ILE A 11 -14.18 -14.43 -0.91
C ILE A 11 -14.37 -15.41 -2.07
N GLN A 12 -15.19 -16.44 -1.90
CA GLN A 12 -15.48 -17.45 -2.93
C GLN A 12 -16.09 -16.82 -4.19
N LEU A 13 -17.09 -15.96 -4.04
CA LEU A 13 -17.68 -15.21 -5.16
C LEU A 13 -16.64 -14.34 -5.86
N GLY A 14 -15.75 -13.71 -5.11
CA GLY A 14 -14.66 -12.91 -5.68
C GLY A 14 -13.71 -13.73 -6.56
N ILE A 15 -13.45 -14.98 -6.17
CA ILE A 15 -12.64 -15.95 -6.93
C ILE A 15 -13.38 -16.43 -8.17
N GLU A 16 -14.66 -16.78 -8.03
CA GLU A 16 -15.51 -17.23 -9.14
C GLU A 16 -15.69 -16.13 -10.20
N ASP A 17 -15.83 -14.88 -9.77
CA ASP A 17 -15.87 -13.72 -10.67
C ASP A 17 -14.51 -13.55 -11.37
N PHE A 18 -13.38 -13.77 -10.68
CA PHE A 18 -12.06 -13.69 -11.31
C PHE A 18 -11.92 -14.72 -12.44
N GLN A 19 -12.35 -15.95 -12.19
CA GLN A 19 -12.29 -17.05 -13.18
C GLN A 19 -13.06 -16.72 -14.46
N GLN A 20 -14.11 -15.90 -14.36
CA GLN A 20 -14.96 -15.49 -15.49
C GLN A 20 -14.45 -14.25 -16.23
N ILE A 21 -13.37 -13.60 -15.79
CA ILE A 21 -12.83 -12.41 -16.45
C ILE A 21 -12.51 -12.64 -17.94
N PRO A 22 -11.91 -13.79 -18.36
CA PRO A 22 -11.62 -14.05 -19.77
C PRO A 22 -12.86 -14.01 -20.67
N GLU A 23 -14.01 -14.50 -20.20
CA GLU A 23 -15.27 -14.45 -20.97
C GLU A 23 -16.05 -13.15 -20.74
N ASN A 24 -15.90 -12.54 -19.57
CA ASN A 24 -16.64 -11.34 -19.17
C ASN A 24 -15.74 -10.39 -18.37
N PRO A 25 -15.01 -9.47 -19.03
CA PRO A 25 -14.10 -8.54 -18.38
C PRO A 25 -14.73 -7.66 -17.30
N LYS A 26 -16.06 -7.44 -17.34
CA LYS A 26 -16.79 -6.67 -16.31
C LYS A 26 -16.76 -7.34 -14.93
N ARG A 27 -16.47 -8.64 -14.88
CA ARG A 27 -16.32 -9.41 -13.63
C ARG A 27 -15.11 -9.00 -12.80
N ALA A 28 -14.14 -8.30 -13.39
CA ALA A 28 -12.98 -7.76 -12.68
C ALA A 28 -13.38 -6.91 -11.45
N TYR A 29 -14.40 -6.06 -11.60
CA TYR A 29 -14.91 -5.24 -10.50
C TYR A 29 -15.55 -6.04 -9.39
N SER A 30 -16.42 -6.97 -9.79
CA SER A 30 -17.13 -7.82 -8.85
C SER A 30 -16.13 -8.65 -8.06
N SER A 31 -15.14 -9.22 -8.75
CA SER A 31 -14.05 -9.98 -8.15
C SER A 31 -13.33 -9.20 -7.04
N ILE A 32 -12.77 -8.04 -7.37
CA ILE A 32 -11.99 -7.28 -6.39
C ILE A 32 -12.88 -6.80 -5.24
N ARG A 33 -14.09 -6.28 -5.52
CA ARG A 33 -15.00 -5.80 -4.48
C ARG A 33 -15.36 -6.91 -3.49
N ASN A 34 -15.68 -8.08 -4.00
CA ASN A 34 -16.03 -9.24 -3.19
C ASN A 34 -14.85 -9.74 -2.34
N LEU A 35 -13.64 -9.76 -2.90
CA LEU A 35 -12.41 -10.10 -2.14
C LEU A 35 -12.15 -9.10 -0.99
N PHE A 36 -12.20 -7.79 -1.27
CA PHE A 36 -12.04 -6.76 -0.24
C PHE A 36 -13.12 -6.84 0.84
N ALA A 37 -14.38 -6.97 0.43
CA ALA A 37 -15.50 -7.09 1.36
C ALA A 37 -15.34 -8.31 2.26
N GLY A 38 -14.96 -9.45 1.68
CA GLY A 38 -14.71 -10.68 2.42
C GLY A 38 -13.61 -10.57 3.46
N ILE A 39 -12.46 -9.97 3.12
CA ILE A 39 -11.37 -9.75 4.07
C ILE A 39 -11.78 -8.78 5.19
N LEU A 40 -12.49 -7.70 4.87
CA LEU A 40 -13.02 -6.79 5.89
C LEU A 40 -14.05 -7.47 6.80
N LEU A 41 -14.84 -8.41 6.28
CA LEU A 41 -15.75 -9.22 7.07
C LEU A 41 -15.00 -10.21 7.97
N LEU A 42 -13.87 -10.79 7.54
CA LEU A 42 -12.99 -11.58 8.43
C LEU A 42 -12.46 -10.72 9.58
N PHE A 43 -12.04 -9.49 9.30
CA PHE A 43 -11.58 -8.56 10.34
C PHE A 43 -12.70 -8.25 11.34
N LYS A 44 -13.90 -7.96 10.83
CA LYS A 44 -15.09 -7.75 11.66
C LYS A 44 -15.46 -8.99 12.48
N HIS A 45 -15.31 -10.19 11.91
CA HIS A 45 -15.55 -11.43 12.64
C HIS A 45 -14.63 -11.57 13.85
N LYS A 46 -13.33 -11.23 13.72
CA LYS A 46 -12.43 -11.23 14.88
C LYS A 46 -12.88 -10.24 15.97
N LEU A 47 -13.39 -9.07 15.60
CA LEU A 47 -13.96 -8.11 16.57
C LEU A 47 -15.18 -8.69 17.28
N VAL A 48 -16.04 -9.43 16.57
CA VAL A 48 -17.17 -10.14 17.18
C VAL A 48 -16.67 -11.17 18.18
N LEU A 49 -15.67 -11.99 17.82
CA LEU A 49 -15.10 -12.98 18.74
C LEU A 49 -14.46 -12.38 20.00
N LEU A 50 -13.94 -11.15 19.91
CA LEU A 50 -13.34 -10.44 21.04
C LEU A 50 -14.34 -9.60 21.83
N SER A 51 -15.57 -9.44 21.35
CA SER A 51 -16.58 -8.67 22.06
C SER A 51 -17.02 -9.45 23.31
N PRO A 52 -17.09 -8.81 24.49
CA PRO A 52 -17.59 -9.47 25.69
C PRO A 52 -19.01 -10.02 25.48
N SER A 53 -19.33 -11.10 26.18
CA SER A 53 -20.71 -11.59 26.27
C SER A 53 -21.63 -10.45 26.73
N GLU A 54 -22.86 -10.43 26.20
CA GLU A 54 -23.89 -9.43 26.56
C GLU A 54 -23.56 -7.97 26.19
N SER A 55 -22.56 -7.73 25.33
CA SER A 55 -22.16 -6.38 24.90
C SER A 55 -22.78 -5.91 23.56
N ASP A 56 -23.70 -6.69 22.99
CA ASP A 56 -24.23 -6.51 21.61
C ASP A 56 -23.10 -6.35 20.57
N GLU A 57 -22.11 -7.25 20.60
CA GLU A 57 -20.96 -7.25 19.71
C GLU A 57 -20.28 -5.86 19.66
N ILE A 58 -20.04 -5.24 20.83
CA ILE A 58 -19.58 -3.85 20.95
C ILE A 58 -18.44 -3.47 20.01
N LEU A 59 -17.50 -4.40 19.75
CA LEU A 59 -16.33 -4.14 18.93
C LEU A 59 -16.61 -4.09 17.42
N ILE A 60 -17.79 -4.47 16.93
CA ILE A 60 -18.18 -4.21 15.53
C ILE A 60 -19.06 -2.95 15.39
N LYS A 61 -19.62 -2.42 16.48
CA LYS A 61 -20.58 -1.30 16.44
C LYS A 61 -19.88 0.06 16.34
N LYS A 62 -20.44 0.96 15.53
CA LYS A 62 -19.90 2.33 15.35
C LYS A 62 -20.18 3.23 16.55
N SER A 63 -21.31 3.03 17.24
CA SER A 63 -21.67 3.77 18.45
C SER A 63 -21.65 2.83 19.65
N ILE A 64 -21.13 3.32 20.77
CA ILE A 64 -21.00 2.60 22.03
C ILE A 64 -21.62 3.49 23.11
N ARG A 65 -22.38 2.91 24.05
CA ARG A 65 -23.02 3.64 25.15
C ARG A 65 -22.83 2.94 26.50
N PRO A 66 -22.80 3.68 27.61
CA PRO A 66 -22.84 3.07 28.94
C PRO A 66 -24.27 2.61 29.25
N ILE A 67 -24.40 1.41 29.84
CA ILE A 67 -25.64 0.89 30.41
C ILE A 67 -25.35 0.32 31.81
N LEU A 68 -26.37 0.20 32.66
CA LEU A 68 -26.24 -0.47 33.95
C LEU A 68 -26.58 -1.96 33.76
N ASN A 69 -25.74 -2.85 34.27
CA ASN A 69 -26.05 -4.27 34.38
C ASN A 69 -26.96 -4.56 35.60
N ASP A 70 -27.35 -5.82 35.79
CA ASP A 70 -28.19 -6.26 36.91
C ASP A 70 -27.55 -6.02 38.31
N ASN A 71 -26.23 -5.80 38.36
CA ASN A 71 -25.49 -5.49 39.58
C ASN A 71 -25.30 -3.98 39.81
N ASN A 72 -25.96 -3.11 39.04
CA ASN A 72 -25.78 -1.65 39.04
C ASN A 72 -24.35 -1.18 38.67
N GLU A 73 -23.59 -1.99 37.93
CA GLU A 73 -22.28 -1.61 37.41
C GLU A 73 -22.40 -1.04 36.00
N ILE A 74 -21.55 -0.07 35.67
CA ILE A 74 -21.50 0.49 34.31
C ILE A 74 -20.80 -0.50 33.39
N ILE A 75 -21.53 -1.05 32.44
CA ILE A 75 -20.99 -1.81 31.31
C ILE A 75 -21.18 -1.01 30.02
N TRP A 76 -20.38 -1.34 29.01
CA TRP A 76 -20.49 -0.71 27.70
C TRP A 76 -21.17 -1.65 26.72
N GLU A 77 -22.14 -1.12 25.99
CA GLU A 77 -22.92 -1.84 24.99
C GLU A 77 -22.80 -1.15 23.63
N GLY A 78 -22.75 -1.96 22.59
CA GLY A 78 -22.95 -1.53 21.22
C GLY A 78 -24.31 -0.86 20.99
N LYS A 79 -24.38 0.14 20.10
CA LYS A 79 -25.65 0.81 19.75
C LYS A 79 -25.89 0.85 18.25
N GLY A 80 -27.06 0.32 17.86
CA GLY A 80 -27.62 0.41 16.50
C GLY A 80 -27.01 -0.58 15.50
N GLU A 81 -27.40 -0.43 14.24
CA GLU A 81 -27.04 -1.37 13.15
C GLU A 81 -25.75 -0.98 12.40
N LYS A 82 -25.28 0.26 12.59
CA LYS A 82 -24.09 0.75 11.87
C LYS A 82 -22.84 0.09 12.42
N THR A 83 -22.11 -0.59 11.54
CA THR A 83 -20.84 -1.23 11.88
C THR A 83 -19.65 -0.30 11.62
N VAL A 84 -18.52 -0.64 12.23
CA VAL A 84 -17.24 0.03 12.03
C VAL A 84 -16.81 0.05 10.55
N ASP A 85 -16.22 1.17 10.15
CA ASP A 85 -15.54 1.34 8.87
C ASP A 85 -14.07 0.89 8.97
N VAL A 86 -13.35 0.89 7.84
CA VAL A 86 -11.95 0.42 7.76
C VAL A 86 -11.04 1.15 8.73
N GLN A 87 -11.20 2.47 8.87
CA GLN A 87 -10.40 3.27 9.78
C GLN A 87 -10.64 2.89 11.25
N SER A 88 -11.92 2.74 11.62
CA SER A 88 -12.30 2.26 12.95
C SER A 88 -11.77 0.84 13.24
N ILE A 89 -11.71 -0.04 12.22
CA ILE A 89 -11.10 -1.37 12.36
C ILE A 89 -9.60 -1.25 12.64
N LYS A 90 -8.86 -0.43 11.90
CA LYS A 90 -7.42 -0.19 12.12
C LYS A 90 -7.13 0.28 13.54
N GLU A 91 -7.91 1.24 14.03
CA GLU A 91 -7.77 1.81 15.38
C GLU A 91 -8.05 0.77 16.47
N ARG A 92 -9.10 -0.04 16.29
CA ARG A 92 -9.44 -1.13 17.22
C ARG A 92 -8.38 -2.22 17.19
N PHE A 93 -7.90 -2.62 16.02
CA PHE A 93 -6.83 -3.62 15.89
C PHE A 93 -5.54 -3.14 16.54
N LYS A 94 -5.15 -1.88 16.34
CA LYS A 94 -4.01 -1.27 17.02
C LYS A 94 -4.18 -1.34 18.55
N SER A 95 -5.36 -0.97 19.05
CA SER A 95 -5.67 -0.98 20.50
C SER A 95 -5.71 -2.39 21.09
N LEU A 96 -6.11 -3.38 20.29
CA LEU A 96 -6.24 -4.79 20.68
C LEU A 96 -4.97 -5.61 20.35
N ASN A 97 -3.90 -4.95 19.88
CA ASN A 97 -2.64 -5.58 19.47
C ASN A 97 -2.82 -6.69 18.40
N ILE A 98 -3.72 -6.47 17.44
CA ILE A 98 -3.95 -7.35 16.30
C ILE A 98 -3.14 -6.82 15.10
N SER A 99 -2.13 -7.57 14.69
CA SER A 99 -1.24 -7.19 13.58
C SER A 99 -1.83 -7.56 12.22
N VAL A 100 -1.92 -6.59 11.33
CA VAL A 100 -2.25 -6.77 9.91
C VAL A 100 -1.28 -5.93 9.10
N ASN A 101 -0.85 -6.42 7.93
CA ASN A 101 -0.06 -5.62 7.01
C ASN A 101 -0.95 -4.56 6.34
N TRP A 102 -1.16 -3.45 7.05
CA TRP A 102 -2.02 -2.36 6.60
C TRP A 102 -1.43 -1.58 5.42
N GLU A 103 -0.10 -1.53 5.28
CA GLU A 103 0.58 -0.92 4.13
C GLU A 103 0.16 -1.62 2.83
N GLU A 104 0.30 -2.95 2.80
CA GLU A 104 -0.09 -3.76 1.64
C GLU A 104 -1.61 -3.75 1.41
N PHE A 105 -2.41 -3.76 2.48
CA PHE A 105 -3.87 -3.64 2.36
C PHE A 105 -4.28 -2.31 1.71
N ASP A 106 -3.67 -1.20 2.14
CA ASP A 106 -3.95 0.13 1.61
C ASP A 106 -3.45 0.28 0.18
N ARG A 107 -2.30 -0.32 -0.15
CA ARG A 107 -1.79 -0.39 -1.53
C ARG A 107 -2.79 -1.11 -2.43
N ALA A 108 -3.26 -2.30 -2.04
CA ALA A 108 -4.27 -3.02 -2.79
C ALA A 108 -5.56 -2.19 -2.95
N ASN A 109 -5.97 -1.45 -1.91
CA ASN A 109 -7.17 -0.62 -1.93
C ASN A 109 -7.03 0.57 -2.90
N LYS A 110 -5.83 1.18 -3.00
CA LYS A 110 -5.51 2.18 -4.03
C LYS A 110 -5.61 1.58 -5.43
N ILE A 111 -5.03 0.40 -5.66
CA ILE A 111 -5.11 -0.28 -6.97
C ILE A 111 -6.56 -0.58 -7.34
N ARG A 112 -7.38 -1.08 -6.39
CA ARG A 112 -8.83 -1.26 -6.60
C ARG A 112 -9.49 0.05 -7.05
N ASN A 113 -9.26 1.15 -6.33
CA ASN A 113 -9.89 2.44 -6.66
C ASN A 113 -9.50 2.87 -8.08
N ASN A 114 -8.23 2.73 -8.47
CA ASN A 114 -7.78 3.07 -9.82
C ASN A 114 -8.46 2.19 -10.88
N ILE A 115 -8.57 0.89 -10.63
CA ILE A 115 -9.31 -0.03 -11.52
C ILE A 115 -10.77 0.42 -11.63
N GLU A 116 -11.43 0.75 -10.51
CA GLU A 116 -12.82 1.24 -10.47
C GLU A 116 -13.05 2.55 -11.24
N HIS A 117 -12.03 3.40 -11.31
CA HIS A 117 -12.10 4.66 -12.05
C HIS A 117 -11.73 4.54 -13.54
N TYR A 118 -10.86 3.59 -13.92
CA TYR A 118 -10.27 3.52 -15.27
C TYR A 118 -10.44 2.15 -15.95
N PHE A 119 -11.69 1.68 -16.09
CA PHE A 119 -12.01 0.33 -16.63
C PHE A 119 -11.29 -0.02 -17.94
N GLU A 120 -11.24 0.91 -18.89
CA GLU A 120 -10.67 0.68 -20.23
C GLU A 120 -9.17 0.35 -20.19
N LYS A 121 -8.48 0.71 -19.09
CA LYS A 121 -7.04 0.44 -18.87
C LYS A 121 -6.79 -0.79 -17.98
N THR A 122 -7.84 -1.45 -17.51
CA THR A 122 -7.72 -2.58 -16.58
C THR A 122 -7.27 -3.83 -17.32
N ASN A 123 -6.12 -4.39 -16.93
CA ASN A 123 -5.63 -5.67 -17.41
C ASN A 123 -5.71 -6.73 -16.31
N ILE A 124 -5.72 -8.01 -16.71
CA ILE A 124 -5.84 -9.15 -15.78
C ILE A 124 -4.69 -9.18 -14.74
N ASP A 125 -3.51 -8.71 -15.11
CA ASP A 125 -2.35 -8.66 -14.21
C ASP A 125 -2.54 -7.64 -13.08
N SER A 126 -3.25 -6.54 -13.31
CA SER A 126 -3.59 -5.57 -12.27
C SER A 126 -4.53 -6.19 -11.23
N ILE A 127 -5.44 -7.06 -11.67
CA ILE A 127 -6.30 -7.85 -10.78
C ILE A 127 -5.48 -8.90 -10.03
N ARG A 128 -4.57 -9.61 -10.72
CA ARG A 128 -3.64 -10.55 -10.09
C ARG A 128 -2.76 -9.88 -9.05
N ASN A 129 -2.32 -8.65 -9.29
CA ASN A 129 -1.57 -7.86 -8.30
C ASN A 129 -2.39 -7.69 -7.02
N VAL A 130 -3.65 -7.23 -7.14
CA VAL A 130 -4.55 -7.09 -5.99
C VAL A 130 -4.72 -8.42 -5.25
N ILE A 131 -4.99 -9.51 -5.97
CA ILE A 131 -5.13 -10.85 -5.37
C ILE A 131 -3.85 -11.26 -4.65
N SER A 132 -2.70 -11.13 -5.29
CA SER A 132 -1.39 -11.52 -4.75
C SER A 132 -0.99 -10.70 -3.53
N THR A 133 -1.51 -9.48 -3.43
CA THR A 133 -1.31 -8.59 -2.29
C THR A 133 -2.23 -8.94 -1.12
N LEU A 134 -3.51 -9.20 -1.42
CA LEU A 134 -4.52 -9.52 -0.41
C LEU A 134 -4.42 -10.95 0.12
N PHE A 135 -3.96 -11.88 -0.69
CA PHE A 135 -3.95 -13.30 -0.37
C PHE A 135 -3.07 -13.63 0.86
N PRO A 136 -1.81 -13.17 0.97
CA PRO A 136 -1.02 -13.36 2.18
C PRO A 136 -1.67 -12.73 3.42
N ILE A 137 -2.27 -11.54 3.29
CA ILE A 137 -2.98 -10.87 4.39
C ILE A 137 -4.13 -11.73 4.91
N MET A 138 -4.94 -12.27 4.00
CA MET A 138 -6.04 -13.16 4.35
C MET A 138 -5.53 -14.45 4.99
N GLN A 139 -4.51 -15.08 4.41
CA GLN A 139 -3.90 -16.31 4.92
C GLN A 139 -3.39 -16.13 6.35
N ASP A 140 -2.57 -15.10 6.56
CA ASP A 140 -1.96 -14.81 7.85
C ASP A 140 -3.04 -14.45 8.88
N PHE A 141 -4.04 -13.67 8.49
CA PHE A 141 -5.13 -13.32 9.39
C PHE A 141 -5.94 -14.54 9.84
N ILE A 142 -6.30 -15.44 8.92
CA ILE A 142 -7.03 -16.66 9.27
C ILE A 142 -6.17 -17.58 10.16
N THR A 143 -4.89 -17.70 9.87
CA THR A 143 -3.98 -18.60 10.60
C THR A 143 -3.64 -18.06 11.98
N ILE A 144 -3.21 -16.80 12.07
CA ILE A 144 -2.69 -16.19 13.29
C ILE A 144 -3.82 -15.70 14.19
N HIS A 145 -4.82 -15.01 13.63
CA HIS A 145 -5.84 -14.32 14.43
C HIS A 145 -7.14 -15.10 14.58
N LEU A 146 -7.46 -16.00 13.65
CA LEU A 146 -8.62 -16.89 13.77
C LEU A 146 -8.25 -18.31 14.17
N GLU A 147 -6.96 -18.66 14.18
CA GLU A 147 -6.45 -20.00 14.54
C GLU A 147 -7.11 -21.12 13.73
N LYS A 148 -7.40 -20.86 12.45
CA LYS A 148 -8.05 -21.79 11.53
C LYS A 148 -7.14 -22.16 10.37
N ASN A 149 -7.42 -23.30 9.75
CA ASN A 149 -6.79 -23.67 8.48
C ASN A 149 -7.45 -22.88 7.32
N PRO A 150 -6.71 -22.02 6.60
CA PRO A 150 -7.29 -21.20 5.54
C PRO A 150 -7.86 -22.01 4.37
N GLN A 151 -7.18 -23.08 3.97
CA GLN A 151 -7.63 -23.95 2.88
C GLN A 151 -8.95 -24.65 3.21
N ALA A 152 -9.10 -25.14 4.44
CA ALA A 152 -10.34 -25.76 4.90
C ALA A 152 -11.48 -24.73 5.02
N LEU A 153 -11.15 -23.50 5.43
CA LEU A 153 -12.14 -22.44 5.62
C LEU A 153 -12.67 -21.87 4.30
N ILE A 154 -11.78 -21.64 3.33
CA ILE A 154 -12.12 -21.07 2.02
C ILE A 154 -12.61 -22.15 1.04
N GLY A 155 -12.17 -23.40 1.22
CA GLY A 155 -12.44 -24.50 0.31
C GLY A 155 -11.24 -24.81 -0.57
N VAL A 156 -10.97 -26.12 -0.75
CA VAL A 156 -9.75 -26.62 -1.41
C VAL A 156 -9.59 -26.09 -2.83
N GLU A 157 -10.67 -26.06 -3.60
CA GLU A 157 -10.67 -25.62 -5.00
C GLU A 157 -10.35 -24.13 -5.12
N HIS A 158 -11.13 -23.28 -4.44
CA HIS A 158 -10.95 -21.83 -4.39
C HIS A 158 -9.56 -21.44 -3.86
N TRP A 159 -9.08 -22.13 -2.81
CA TRP A 159 -7.74 -21.92 -2.26
C TRP A 159 -6.63 -22.26 -3.26
N SER A 160 -6.72 -23.42 -3.91
CA SER A 160 -5.72 -23.87 -4.90
C SER A 160 -5.66 -22.92 -6.09
N PHE A 161 -6.81 -22.37 -6.49
CA PHE A 161 -6.88 -21.37 -7.54
C PHE A 161 -6.15 -20.07 -7.15
N LEU A 162 -6.44 -19.53 -5.97
CA LEU A 162 -5.78 -18.31 -5.48
C LEU A 162 -4.27 -18.47 -5.34
N MET A 163 -3.82 -19.61 -4.79
CA MET A 163 -2.40 -19.95 -4.71
C MET A 163 -1.74 -19.91 -6.08
N LYS A 164 -2.35 -20.57 -7.07
CA LYS A 164 -1.83 -20.62 -8.44
C LYS A 164 -1.72 -19.24 -9.07
N GLU A 165 -2.77 -18.42 -8.99
CA GLU A 165 -2.74 -17.07 -9.57
C GLU A 165 -1.71 -16.17 -8.87
N THR A 166 -1.58 -16.32 -7.54
CA THR A 166 -0.54 -15.62 -6.75
C THR A 166 0.85 -16.05 -7.18
N GLU A 167 1.11 -17.34 -7.34
CA GLU A 167 2.42 -17.85 -7.80
C GLU A 167 2.77 -17.36 -9.21
N ILE A 168 1.80 -17.32 -10.12
CA ILE A 168 1.99 -16.82 -11.48
C ILE A 168 2.42 -15.35 -11.43
N TYR A 169 1.72 -14.53 -10.65
CA TYR A 169 2.04 -13.11 -10.51
C TYR A 169 3.40 -12.90 -9.85
N MET A 170 3.69 -13.59 -8.75
CA MET A 170 4.97 -13.46 -8.04
C MET A 170 6.15 -13.87 -8.92
N LYS A 171 6.03 -14.91 -9.75
CA LYS A 171 7.06 -15.29 -10.73
C LYS A 171 7.28 -14.19 -11.76
N HIS A 172 6.21 -13.56 -12.25
CA HIS A 172 6.31 -12.46 -13.20
C HIS A 172 6.95 -11.21 -12.57
N LYS A 173 6.55 -10.87 -11.33
CA LYS A 173 7.16 -9.78 -10.57
C LYS A 173 8.66 -10.02 -10.36
N GLN A 174 9.05 -11.19 -9.86
CA GLN A 174 10.45 -11.55 -9.66
C GLN A 174 11.26 -11.51 -10.95
N PHE A 175 10.67 -11.91 -12.08
CA PHE A 175 11.31 -11.77 -13.38
C PHE A 175 11.63 -10.30 -13.67
N CYS A 176 10.65 -9.40 -13.50
CA CYS A 176 10.84 -7.97 -13.72
C CYS A 176 11.90 -7.37 -12.78
N GLN A 177 11.86 -7.72 -11.49
CA GLN A 177 12.82 -7.27 -10.50
C GLN A 177 14.26 -7.66 -10.85
N LYS A 178 14.48 -8.91 -11.28
CA LYS A 178 15.81 -9.37 -11.73
C LYS A 178 16.33 -8.59 -12.92
N HIS A 179 15.46 -8.11 -13.80
CA HIS A 179 15.87 -7.25 -14.91
C HIS A 179 16.20 -5.83 -14.45
N LEU A 180 15.46 -5.29 -13.49
CA LEU A 180 15.78 -4.00 -12.87
C LEU A 180 17.11 -4.04 -12.10
N GLU A 181 17.42 -5.15 -11.44
CA GLU A 181 18.69 -5.39 -10.74
C GLU A 181 19.92 -5.32 -11.67
N THR A 182 19.73 -5.40 -13.00
CA THR A 182 20.83 -5.26 -13.97
C THR A 182 21.24 -3.81 -14.22
N LEU A 183 20.51 -2.83 -13.71
CA LEU A 183 20.79 -1.41 -13.91
C LEU A 183 21.72 -0.87 -12.83
N SER A 184 22.46 0.19 -13.14
CA SER A 184 23.15 1.00 -12.14
C SER A 184 22.27 2.18 -11.71
N PHE A 185 22.16 2.41 -10.41
CA PHE A 185 21.34 3.45 -9.81
C PHE A 185 22.21 4.52 -9.13
N LEU A 186 21.62 5.69 -8.85
CA LEU A 186 22.31 6.79 -8.19
C LEU A 186 22.81 6.42 -6.79
N ASN A 187 21.98 5.69 -6.02
CA ASN A 187 22.34 5.10 -4.74
C ASN A 187 21.49 3.84 -4.46
N ASP A 188 21.79 3.16 -3.36
CA ASP A 188 21.10 1.93 -2.93
C ASP A 188 19.62 2.18 -2.56
N THR A 189 19.29 3.36 -2.01
CA THR A 189 17.92 3.74 -1.66
C THR A 189 17.04 3.85 -2.91
N VAL A 190 17.52 4.53 -3.95
CA VAL A 190 16.86 4.64 -5.26
C VAL A 190 16.75 3.27 -5.92
N ALA A 191 17.81 2.46 -5.87
CA ALA A 191 17.77 1.08 -6.38
C ALA A 191 16.66 0.28 -5.71
N ASN A 192 16.60 0.30 -4.37
CA ASN A 192 15.59 -0.40 -3.59
C ASN A 192 14.16 0.09 -3.91
N ILE A 193 13.96 1.41 -4.01
CA ILE A 193 12.65 1.99 -4.36
C ILE A 193 12.20 1.52 -5.74
N ILE A 194 13.06 1.60 -6.77
CA ILE A 194 12.68 1.19 -8.12
C ILE A 194 12.46 -0.33 -8.18
N ILE A 195 13.39 -1.13 -7.68
CA ILE A 195 13.33 -2.60 -7.80
C ILE A 195 12.14 -3.17 -7.02
N ASN A 196 11.82 -2.63 -5.84
CA ASN A 196 10.84 -3.25 -4.94
C ASN A 196 9.49 -2.55 -4.89
N LYS A 197 9.42 -1.27 -5.29
CA LYS A 197 8.24 -0.44 -5.04
C LYS A 197 7.75 0.33 -6.28
N ALA A 198 8.47 0.30 -7.40
CA ALA A 198 7.99 0.87 -8.64
C ALA A 198 6.71 0.17 -9.13
N SER A 199 5.78 0.96 -9.64
CA SER A 199 4.56 0.47 -10.27
C SER A 199 4.23 1.32 -11.49
N CYS A 200 3.51 0.72 -12.42
CA CYS A 200 3.09 1.38 -13.65
C CYS A 200 2.17 2.57 -13.34
N PRO A 201 2.50 3.79 -13.78
CA PRO A 201 1.63 4.95 -13.57
C PRO A 201 0.21 4.78 -14.16
N GLU A 202 0.07 3.91 -15.18
CA GLU A 202 -1.18 3.75 -15.92
C GLU A 202 -2.08 2.61 -15.42
N CYS A 203 -1.50 1.50 -14.95
CA CYS A 203 -2.28 0.32 -14.50
C CYS A 203 -1.90 -0.19 -13.11
N ALA A 204 -0.96 0.46 -12.43
CA ALA A 204 -0.44 0.08 -11.11
C ALA A 204 0.17 -1.33 -11.02
N SER A 205 0.47 -1.98 -12.15
CA SER A 205 1.24 -3.23 -12.15
C SER A 205 2.68 -2.98 -11.70
N GLU A 206 3.19 -3.85 -10.83
CA GLU A 206 4.60 -3.85 -10.39
C GLU A 206 5.55 -4.54 -11.38
N CYS A 207 5.02 -5.05 -12.51
CA CYS A 207 5.81 -5.71 -13.54
C CYS A 207 6.35 -4.67 -14.54
N ILE A 208 7.43 -3.99 -14.15
CA ILE A 208 8.13 -3.00 -14.96
C ILE A 208 9.47 -3.57 -15.44
N LEU A 209 9.73 -3.48 -16.75
CA LEU A 209 10.99 -3.90 -17.36
C LEU A 209 11.74 -2.70 -17.95
N PRO A 210 13.08 -2.64 -17.82
CA PRO A 210 13.86 -1.68 -18.59
C PRO A 210 14.01 -2.16 -20.04
N GLU A 211 14.04 -1.23 -20.99
CA GLU A 211 14.28 -1.54 -22.42
C GLU A 211 15.67 -2.10 -22.70
N LYS A 212 16.63 -1.83 -21.80
CA LYS A 212 18.02 -2.25 -21.88
C LYS A 212 18.50 -2.69 -20.49
N SER A 213 19.48 -3.59 -20.48
CA SER A 213 20.13 -4.08 -19.26
C SER A 213 21.58 -3.61 -19.20
N ASN A 214 22.18 -3.61 -18.00
CA ASN A 214 23.58 -3.25 -17.77
C ASN A 214 23.91 -1.82 -18.19
N CYS A 215 23.03 -0.88 -17.83
CA CYS A 215 23.19 0.56 -18.09
C CYS A 215 22.63 1.38 -16.93
N GLU A 216 22.89 2.68 -16.94
CA GLU A 216 22.36 3.61 -15.93
C GLU A 216 20.83 3.71 -16.02
N ALA A 217 20.16 3.56 -14.88
CA ALA A 217 18.71 3.53 -14.77
C ALA A 217 18.04 4.79 -15.35
N ASN A 218 18.66 5.96 -15.18
CA ASN A 218 18.17 7.23 -15.70
C ASN A 218 18.35 7.43 -17.21
N THR A 219 19.02 6.50 -17.92
CA THR A 219 19.28 6.59 -19.37
C THR A 219 18.41 5.65 -20.21
N VAL A 220 17.55 4.86 -19.56
CA VAL A 220 16.71 3.85 -20.19
C VAL A 220 15.23 4.18 -19.97
N ASN A 221 14.38 3.76 -20.91
CA ASN A 221 12.94 3.77 -20.67
C ASN A 221 12.49 2.43 -20.10
N TYR A 222 11.31 2.46 -19.53
CA TYR A 222 10.68 1.33 -18.88
C TYR A 222 9.40 0.96 -19.63
N ILE A 223 9.12 -0.34 -19.72
CA ILE A 223 7.91 -0.89 -20.33
C ILE A 223 7.17 -1.64 -19.24
N CYS A 224 5.88 -1.34 -19.08
CA CYS A 224 5.02 -2.16 -18.23
C CYS A 224 4.62 -3.43 -18.97
N GLU A 225 4.91 -4.59 -18.39
CA GLU A 225 4.58 -5.86 -19.02
C GLU A 225 3.08 -6.13 -19.12
N SER A 226 2.28 -5.47 -18.28
CA SER A 226 0.85 -5.70 -18.20
C SER A 226 0.02 -4.85 -19.17
N CYS A 227 0.36 -3.56 -19.32
CA CYS A 227 -0.35 -2.65 -20.23
C CYS A 227 0.45 -2.26 -21.48
N LYS A 228 1.73 -2.64 -21.56
CA LYS A 228 2.66 -2.34 -22.67
C LYS A 228 2.95 -0.86 -22.91
N ASN A 229 2.50 0.04 -22.03
CA ASN A 229 2.89 1.44 -22.05
C ASN A 229 4.38 1.58 -21.70
N LYS A 230 4.98 2.62 -22.27
CA LYS A 230 6.39 2.99 -22.11
C LYS A 230 6.49 4.27 -21.29
N PHE A 231 7.46 4.32 -20.40
CA PHE A 231 7.69 5.41 -19.45
C PHE A 231 9.17 5.78 -19.41
N SER A 232 9.45 7.06 -19.21
CA SER A 232 10.78 7.54 -18.85
C SER A 232 11.17 7.13 -17.42
N TYR A 233 12.45 7.29 -17.07
CA TYR A 233 12.90 7.14 -15.70
C TYR A 233 12.17 8.09 -14.74
N GLU A 234 12.02 9.35 -15.14
CA GLU A 234 11.35 10.41 -14.37
C GLU A 234 9.92 10.02 -13.96
N GLU A 235 9.11 9.55 -14.91
CA GLU A 235 7.74 9.09 -14.64
C GLU A 235 7.67 7.92 -13.64
N ILE A 236 8.64 7.00 -13.72
CA ILE A 236 8.73 5.84 -12.83
C ILE A 236 9.18 6.27 -11.43
N ILE A 237 10.26 7.05 -11.32
CA ILE A 237 10.86 7.39 -10.03
C ILE A 237 9.97 8.32 -9.20
N ILE A 238 9.30 9.30 -9.82
CA ILE A 238 8.35 10.19 -9.14
C ILE A 238 7.25 9.36 -8.47
N THR A 239 6.60 8.49 -9.25
CA THR A 239 5.52 7.64 -8.75
C THR A 239 6.02 6.67 -7.67
N ALA A 240 7.22 6.11 -7.83
CA ALA A 240 7.78 5.17 -6.87
C ALA A 240 8.12 5.84 -5.52
N ILE A 241 8.70 7.03 -5.55
CA ILE A 241 9.07 7.82 -4.37
C ILE A 241 7.86 8.29 -3.59
N GLU A 242 6.87 8.86 -4.29
CA GLU A 242 5.63 9.32 -3.65
C GLU A 242 4.94 8.18 -2.90
N ASN A 243 4.92 6.99 -3.49
CA ASN A 243 4.35 5.81 -2.86
C ASN A 243 5.19 5.33 -1.68
N TYR A 244 6.51 5.26 -1.82
CA TYR A 244 7.43 4.80 -0.80
C TYR A 244 7.36 5.65 0.48
N TYR A 245 7.39 6.99 0.34
CA TYR A 245 7.37 7.91 1.49
C TYR A 245 5.96 8.30 1.94
N SER A 246 4.90 7.83 1.27
CA SER A 246 3.52 8.27 1.56
C SER A 246 3.11 8.19 3.05
N ILE A 247 3.53 7.13 3.74
CA ILE A 247 3.27 6.96 5.19
C ILE A 247 4.07 7.97 6.00
N ALA A 248 5.38 8.08 5.75
CA ALA A 248 6.27 8.98 6.47
C ALA A 248 5.82 10.45 6.32
N ARG A 249 5.45 10.88 5.10
CA ARG A 249 4.91 12.21 4.84
C ARG A 249 3.61 12.48 5.59
N HIS A 250 2.69 11.50 5.60
CA HIS A 250 1.44 11.62 6.32
C HIS A 250 1.64 11.69 7.85
N LEU A 251 2.63 10.96 8.39
CA LEU A 251 3.00 11.06 9.80
C LEU A 251 3.62 12.41 10.13
N ALA A 252 4.55 12.91 9.31
CA ALA A 252 5.14 14.24 9.46
C ALA A 252 4.06 15.33 9.55
N ILE A 253 3.07 15.31 8.64
CA ILE A 253 1.94 16.26 8.66
C ILE A 253 1.10 16.14 9.96
N ARG A 254 0.85 14.93 10.45
CA ARG A 254 -0.02 14.72 11.62
C ARG A 254 0.67 15.00 12.94
N GLU A 255 1.96 14.71 13.03
CA GLU A 255 2.74 14.76 14.27
C GLU A 255 3.65 16.00 14.35
N GLY A 256 3.63 16.85 13.32
CA GLY A 256 4.45 18.06 13.25
C GLY A 256 5.94 17.77 13.03
N GLY A 257 6.24 16.67 12.33
CA GLY A 257 7.61 16.32 11.91
C GLY A 257 7.96 16.89 10.54
N ASP A 258 9.22 16.73 10.15
CA ASP A 258 9.72 17.19 8.85
C ASP A 258 9.30 16.24 7.72
N ASP A 259 8.90 16.79 6.57
CA ASP A 259 8.63 15.99 5.36
C ASP A 259 9.95 15.32 4.93
N PRO A 260 10.01 13.99 4.70
CA PRO A 260 11.23 13.33 4.22
C PRO A 260 11.62 13.71 2.79
N LEU A 261 10.74 14.40 2.06
CA LEU A 261 10.97 14.84 0.68
C LEU A 261 10.85 16.35 0.53
N THR A 262 11.54 16.88 -0.49
CA THR A 262 11.34 18.24 -0.98
C THR A 262 11.52 18.35 -2.48
N HIS A 263 11.24 19.53 -3.02
CA HIS A 263 11.48 19.84 -4.43
C HIS A 263 12.98 20.05 -4.66
N CYS A 264 13.52 19.36 -5.65
CA CYS A 264 14.90 19.52 -6.07
C CYS A 264 15.10 20.91 -6.71
N PRO A 265 16.16 21.67 -6.37
CA PRO A 265 16.41 22.98 -6.99
C PRO A 265 16.82 22.90 -8.47
N GLU A 266 17.40 21.77 -8.91
CA GLU A 266 17.83 21.58 -10.30
C GLU A 266 16.69 21.16 -11.22
N CYS A 267 15.97 20.10 -10.86
CA CYS A 267 14.92 19.53 -11.71
C CYS A 267 13.50 19.89 -11.27
N TYR A 268 13.32 20.60 -10.16
CA TYR A 268 12.03 21.03 -9.60
C TYR A 268 11.07 19.92 -9.18
N GLU A 269 11.43 18.66 -9.35
CA GLU A 269 10.63 17.51 -8.93
C GLU A 269 10.69 17.27 -7.42
N GLY A 270 9.57 16.83 -6.83
CA GLY A 270 9.41 16.50 -5.40
C GLY A 270 10.14 15.22 -4.96
N THR A 271 11.35 14.99 -5.46
CA THR A 271 12.12 13.74 -5.33
C THR A 271 13.47 13.91 -4.66
N TYR A 272 13.72 15.07 -4.01
CA TYR A 272 14.90 15.24 -3.17
C TYR A 272 14.69 14.55 -1.83
N ILE A 273 15.57 13.60 -1.50
CA ILE A 273 15.48 12.78 -0.28
C ILE A 273 16.49 13.31 0.73
N TYR A 274 16.00 13.78 1.89
CA TYR A 274 16.86 14.38 2.92
C TYR A 274 17.91 13.43 3.46
N GLU A 275 17.53 12.20 3.78
CA GLU A 275 18.43 11.21 4.37
C GLU A 275 19.60 10.87 3.43
N GLU A 276 19.39 10.99 2.12
CA GLU A 276 20.38 10.71 1.09
C GLU A 276 21.16 11.95 0.64
N ASN A 277 20.74 13.15 1.06
CA ASN A 277 21.24 14.43 0.55
C ASN A 277 21.27 14.51 -0.99
N MET A 278 20.33 13.84 -1.65
CA MET A 278 20.35 13.67 -3.10
C MET A 278 18.95 13.64 -3.71
N CYS A 279 18.82 14.24 -4.90
CA CYS A 279 17.66 14.07 -5.76
C CYS A 279 17.68 12.72 -6.46
N ALA A 280 16.65 11.91 -6.21
CA ALA A 280 16.52 10.61 -6.83
C ALA A 280 16.17 10.66 -8.34
N ASN A 281 15.67 11.79 -8.85
CA ASN A 281 15.41 11.96 -10.28
C ASN A 281 16.68 12.35 -11.05
N CYS A 282 17.34 13.44 -10.66
CA CYS A 282 18.46 14.01 -11.43
C CYS A 282 19.85 13.79 -10.82
N GLY A 283 19.96 13.28 -9.59
CA GLY A 283 21.23 13.08 -8.90
C GLY A 283 21.85 14.34 -8.34
N TYR A 284 21.11 15.46 -8.25
CA TYR A 284 21.61 16.66 -7.58
C TYR A 284 21.90 16.38 -6.10
N GLU A 285 23.12 16.68 -5.68
CA GLU A 285 23.59 16.56 -4.29
C GLU A 285 23.84 17.95 -3.71
N THR A 286 23.56 18.11 -2.42
CA THR A 286 24.03 19.28 -1.65
C THR A 286 24.47 18.83 -0.27
N ASN A 287 25.55 19.43 0.22
CA ASN A 287 26.15 19.02 1.49
C ASN A 287 25.46 19.70 2.70
N HIS A 288 24.47 20.56 2.46
CA HIS A 288 23.77 21.38 3.48
C HIS A 288 24.72 22.05 4.49
N ILE A 289 25.90 22.49 4.03
CA ILE A 289 26.92 23.12 4.88
C ILE A 289 27.21 24.50 4.33
N CYS A 290 27.16 25.49 5.22
CA CYS A 290 27.40 26.88 4.89
C CYS A 290 28.89 27.05 4.56
N PRO A 291 29.25 27.55 3.37
CA PRO A 291 30.65 27.73 2.98
C PRO A 291 31.36 28.82 3.79
N LEU A 292 30.62 29.64 4.54
CA LEU A 292 31.15 30.78 5.30
C LEU A 292 31.41 30.47 6.78
N CYS A 293 30.63 29.60 7.39
CA CYS A 293 30.74 29.28 8.81
C CYS A 293 30.78 27.79 9.13
N GLU A 294 30.67 26.92 8.11
CA GLU A 294 30.65 25.46 8.24
C GLU A 294 29.47 24.91 9.07
N GLU A 295 28.49 25.75 9.43
CA GLU A 295 27.24 25.30 10.05
C GLU A 295 26.25 24.76 9.01
N THR A 296 25.30 23.95 9.46
CA THR A 296 24.26 23.40 8.60
C THR A 296 23.42 24.52 7.99
N THR A 297 23.16 24.46 6.68
CA THR A 297 22.23 25.38 6.01
C THR A 297 20.81 24.85 6.04
N ASP A 298 19.86 25.77 5.88
CA ASP A 298 18.53 25.37 5.48
C ASP A 298 18.59 24.76 4.07
N ILE A 299 17.62 23.91 3.79
CA ILE A 299 17.65 22.83 2.80
C ILE A 299 18.00 23.27 1.37
N LEU A 300 17.63 24.49 0.99
CA LEU A 300 17.85 25.05 -0.34
C LEU A 300 18.80 26.23 -0.33
N ASP A 301 19.33 26.59 0.84
CA ASP A 301 20.18 27.74 0.98
C ASP A 301 21.64 27.33 0.81
N GLU A 302 22.32 27.98 -0.12
CA GLU A 302 23.77 27.85 -0.27
C GLU A 302 24.51 28.38 0.96
N ILE A 303 23.88 29.26 1.75
CA ILE A 303 24.46 29.97 2.89
C ILE A 303 23.45 29.94 4.05
N CYS A 304 23.90 29.67 5.28
CA CYS A 304 22.97 29.63 6.41
C CYS A 304 22.34 31.01 6.65
N SER A 305 21.11 31.00 7.19
CA SER A 305 20.32 32.20 7.51
C SER A 305 21.14 33.29 8.24
N HIS A 306 22.05 32.92 9.15
CA HIS A 306 22.90 33.86 9.87
C HIS A 306 23.95 34.55 8.97
N CYS A 307 24.60 33.78 8.10
CA CYS A 307 25.60 34.31 7.17
C CYS A 307 24.94 35.12 6.05
N GLN A 308 23.76 34.70 5.57
CA GLN A 308 22.98 35.48 4.60
C GLN A 308 22.57 36.84 5.19
N TYR A 309 22.04 36.85 6.42
CA TYR A 309 21.71 38.09 7.12
C TYR A 309 22.90 39.04 7.27
N LYS A 310 24.10 38.50 7.55
CA LYS A 310 25.31 39.32 7.58
C LYS A 310 25.60 39.95 6.23
N LEU A 311 25.56 39.17 5.14
CA LEU A 311 25.82 39.67 3.78
C LEU A 311 24.82 40.75 3.36
N ASP A 312 23.54 40.60 3.67
CA ASP A 312 22.48 41.53 3.26
C ASP A 312 22.55 42.89 4.00
N ASN A 313 23.28 42.97 5.12
CA ASN A 313 23.41 44.16 5.96
C ASN A 313 24.81 44.81 5.92
N TYR A 314 25.65 44.43 4.95
CA TYR A 314 26.90 45.11 4.60
C TYR A 314 26.78 45.82 3.25
#